data_AF-A0A1V4VXP3-F1
#
_entry.id   AF-A0A1V4VXP3-F1
#
_cell.length_a   1.000
_cell.length_b   1.000
_cell.length_c   1.000
_cell.angle_alpha   90.00
_cell.angle_beta   90.00
_cell.angle_gamma   90.00
#
_symmetry.space_group_name_H-M   'P 1'
#
loop_
_entity.id
_entity.type
_entity.pdbx_description
1 polymer ?
#
loop_
_entity_poly.entity_id
_entity_poly.type
_entity_poly.pdbx_seq_one_letter_code
_entity_poly.pdbx_strand_id
1 'polypeptide(L)'
;MENIATMNFVVATREGNEKTVAERLKKAAKRCKEIVNAIPFFPGYVRVEVVAGENAEIKTAKLNMPKNTRMVIELVPGVIKVCGNDKEAIPLEE
;
A
#
# COMPACT_ATOMS: atom_id res chain seq x y z
N MET A 1 -16.00 -17.65 6.56
CA MET A 1 -15.20 -16.65 5.83
C MET A 1 -14.10 -16.22 6.76
N GLU A 2 -12.85 -16.58 6.46
CA GLU A 2 -11.70 -16.09 7.22
C GLU A 2 -11.65 -14.57 7.09
N ASN A 3 -11.54 -13.89 8.24
CA ASN A 3 -11.50 -12.44 8.31
C ASN A 3 -10.06 -12.03 8.00
N ILE A 4 -9.73 -11.89 6.71
CA ILE A 4 -8.40 -11.49 6.27
C ILE A 4 -8.16 -10.07 6.75
N ALA A 5 -7.23 -9.88 7.69
CA ALA A 5 -6.87 -8.56 8.16
C ALA A 5 -6.17 -7.78 7.03
N THR A 6 -6.66 -6.58 6.71
CA THR A 6 -6.03 -5.68 5.74
C THR A 6 -5.50 -4.42 6.44
N MET A 7 -4.48 -3.81 5.83
CA MET A 7 -3.87 -2.56 6.28
C MET A 7 -3.79 -1.58 5.12
N ASN A 8 -4.00 -0.30 5.41
CA ASN A 8 -3.89 0.77 4.42
C ASN A 8 -2.52 1.43 4.50
N PHE A 9 -1.86 1.53 3.35
CA PHE A 9 -0.62 2.26 3.16
C PHE A 9 -0.84 3.40 2.18
N VAL A 10 0.03 4.40 2.21
CA VAL A 10 0.01 5.52 1.27
C VAL A 10 1.23 5.42 0.36
N VAL A 11 1.06 5.76 -0.90
CA VAL A 11 2.11 5.78 -1.90
C VAL A 11 2.17 7.18 -2.51
N ALA A 12 3.35 7.80 -2.47
CA ALA A 12 3.58 9.10 -3.10
C ALA A 12 3.74 8.96 -4.61
N THR A 13 3.15 9.88 -5.35
CA THR A 13 3.20 10.01 -6.80
C THR A 13 3.42 11.47 -7.17
N ARG A 14 3.68 11.75 -8.45
CA ARG A 14 3.54 13.13 -8.94
C ARG A 14 2.07 13.53 -8.91
N GLU A 15 1.79 14.77 -8.53
CA GLU A 15 0.43 15.33 -8.58
C GLU A 15 -0.17 15.22 -10.00
N GLY A 16 -1.41 14.78 -10.08
CA GLY A 16 -2.14 14.55 -11.34
C GLY A 16 -1.96 13.16 -11.96
N ASN A 17 -1.09 12.30 -11.38
CA ASN A 17 -0.86 10.93 -11.85
C ASN A 17 -1.52 9.85 -10.98
N GLU A 18 -2.26 10.21 -9.93
CA GLU A 18 -2.77 9.31 -8.89
C GLU A 18 -3.68 8.23 -9.50
N LYS A 19 -4.57 8.63 -10.41
CA LYS A 19 -5.49 7.70 -11.09
C LYS A 19 -4.72 6.67 -11.91
N THR A 20 -3.75 7.12 -12.71
CA THR A 20 -2.90 6.23 -13.51
C THR A 20 -2.06 5.30 -12.66
N VAL A 21 -1.48 5.81 -11.56
CA VAL A 21 -0.69 4.99 -10.63
C VAL A 21 -1.57 3.98 -9.91
N ALA A 22 -2.76 4.37 -9.44
CA ALA A 22 -3.72 3.46 -8.82
C ALA A 22 -4.12 2.31 -9.77
N GLU A 23 -4.39 2.60 -11.05
CA GLU A 23 -4.67 1.56 -12.05
C GLU A 23 -3.48 0.63 -12.29
N ARG A 24 -2.26 1.16 -12.30
CA ARG A 24 -1.04 0.34 -12.44
C ARG A 24 -0.80 -0.54 -11.20
N LEU A 25 -1.07 -0.02 -10.00
CA LEU A 25 -1.01 -0.79 -8.75
C LEU A 25 -2.06 -1.91 -8.74
N LYS A 26 -3.29 -1.66 -9.21
CA LYS A 26 -4.30 -2.71 -9.42
C LYS A 26 -3.85 -3.76 -10.43
N LYS A 27 -3.11 -3.38 -11.48
CA LYS A 27 -2.51 -4.35 -12.41
C LYS A 27 -1.40 -5.16 -11.75
N ALA A 28 -0.58 -4.54 -10.89
CA ALA A 28 0.46 -5.23 -10.12
C ALA A 28 -0.13 -6.22 -9.09
N ALA A 29 -1.29 -5.90 -8.51
CA ALA A 29 -2.03 -6.79 -7.60
C ALA A 29 -2.36 -8.16 -8.23
N LYS A 30 -2.52 -8.24 -9.55
CA LYS A 30 -2.71 -9.54 -10.25
C LYS A 30 -1.49 -10.46 -10.11
N ARG A 31 -0.30 -9.91 -9.83
CA ARG A 31 0.97 -10.63 -9.66
C ARG A 31 1.39 -10.74 -8.19
N CYS A 32 0.82 -9.92 -7.32
CA CYS A 32 1.08 -9.90 -5.88
C CYS A 32 -0.26 -9.94 -5.13
N LYS A 33 -0.66 -11.14 -4.68
CA LYS A 33 -1.94 -11.40 -4.00
C LYS A 33 -2.13 -10.63 -2.68
N GLU A 34 -1.04 -10.06 -2.16
CA GLU A 34 -1.07 -9.24 -0.94
C GLU A 34 -1.68 -7.86 -1.20
N ILE A 35 -1.63 -7.33 -2.42
CA ILE A 35 -2.28 -6.05 -2.75
C ILE A 35 -3.75 -6.32 -3.04
N VAL A 36 -4.64 -5.77 -2.23
CA VAL A 36 -6.10 -5.94 -2.37
C VAL A 36 -6.66 -4.88 -3.31
N ASN A 37 -6.30 -3.61 -3.09
CA ASN A 37 -6.85 -2.49 -3.83
C ASN A 37 -5.90 -1.29 -3.83
N ALA A 38 -6.11 -0.36 -4.77
CA ALA A 38 -5.42 0.92 -4.80
C ALA A 38 -6.36 2.00 -5.32
N ILE A 39 -6.47 3.14 -4.64
CA ILE A 39 -7.32 4.26 -5.06
C ILE A 39 -6.60 5.60 -4.92
N PRO A 40 -6.86 6.58 -5.80
CA PRO A 40 -6.45 7.96 -5.55
C PRO A 40 -6.94 8.41 -4.17
N PHE A 41 -6.10 9.15 -3.45
CA PHE A 41 -6.41 9.55 -2.07
C PHE A 41 -6.37 11.07 -1.90
N PHE A 42 -5.19 11.67 -2.06
CA PHE A 42 -4.98 13.13 -2.06
C PHE A 42 -4.07 13.51 -3.23
N PRO A 43 -4.01 14.80 -3.64
CA PRO A 43 -3.04 15.24 -4.64
C PRO A 43 -1.62 14.78 -4.29
N GLY A 44 -0.98 14.05 -5.21
CA GLY A 44 0.32 13.42 -5.04
C GLY A 44 0.32 12.08 -4.29
N TYR A 45 -0.84 11.49 -3.97
CA TYR A 45 -0.92 10.29 -3.14
C TYR A 45 -2.01 9.29 -3.57
N VAL A 46 -1.65 8.00 -3.46
CA VAL A 46 -2.53 6.86 -3.69
C VAL A 46 -2.59 6.02 -2.40
N ARG A 47 -3.80 5.67 -1.96
CA ARG A 47 -4.01 4.71 -0.88
C ARG A 47 -3.98 3.30 -1.44
N VAL A 48 -3.24 2.40 -0.80
CA VAL A 48 -3.08 1.00 -1.19
C VAL A 48 -3.46 0.12 -0.01
N GLU A 49 -4.38 -0.81 -0.25
CA GLU A 49 -4.82 -1.79 0.73
C GLU A 49 -4.03 -3.08 0.53
N VAL A 50 -3.44 -3.60 1.61
CA VAL A 50 -2.56 -4.77 1.62
C VAL A 50 -3.01 -5.76 2.69
N VAL A 51 -2.94 -7.06 2.41
CA VAL A 51 -3.17 -8.14 3.38
C VAL A 51 -2.08 -8.12 4.45
N ALA A 52 -2.48 -8.08 5.72
CA ALA A 52 -1.60 -8.32 6.85
C ALA A 52 -1.39 -9.84 7.00
N GLY A 53 -0.14 -10.31 6.96
CA GLY A 53 0.16 -11.74 7.03
C GLY A 53 -0.33 -12.40 8.33
N GLU A 54 -0.89 -13.61 8.22
CA GLU A 54 -1.55 -14.36 9.32
C GLU A 54 -0.64 -14.74 10.51
N ASN A 55 0.69 -14.56 10.40
CA ASN A 55 1.67 -14.90 11.43
C ASN A 55 2.41 -13.70 12.02
N ALA A 56 1.91 -12.48 11.80
CA ALA A 56 2.48 -11.29 12.42
C ALA A 56 2.05 -11.23 13.89
N GLU A 57 2.85 -11.81 14.80
CA GLU A 57 2.70 -11.64 16.25
C GLU A 57 2.31 -10.18 16.58
N ILE A 58 1.08 -10.03 17.07
CA ILE A 58 0.28 -8.79 17.06
C ILE A 58 0.78 -7.81 18.13
N LYS A 59 2.09 -7.53 18.21
CA LYS A 59 2.63 -6.49 19.12
C LYS A 59 3.75 -5.63 18.52
N THR A 60 4.41 -6.04 17.44
CA THR A 60 5.54 -5.26 16.86
C THR A 60 5.50 -5.07 15.34
N ALA A 61 4.75 -5.91 14.60
CA ALA A 61 4.64 -5.83 13.13
C ALA A 61 3.63 -4.78 12.60
N LYS A 62 3.04 -3.97 13.49
CA LYS A 62 1.80 -3.19 13.24
C LYS A 62 1.89 -2.06 12.20
N LEU A 63 3.05 -1.79 11.62
CA LEU A 63 3.25 -0.67 10.70
C LEU A 63 4.03 -1.03 9.42
N ASN A 64 4.53 -2.26 9.30
CA ASN A 64 5.46 -2.60 8.23
C ASN A 64 4.81 -3.45 7.15
N MET A 65 4.79 -2.90 5.93
CA MET A 65 4.36 -3.61 4.73
C MET A 65 5.27 -4.83 4.48
N PRO A 66 4.73 -5.99 4.03
CA PRO A 66 5.58 -7.12 3.65
C PRO A 66 6.61 -6.71 2.60
N LYS A 67 7.86 -7.18 2.77
CA LYS A 67 9.01 -6.74 1.94
C LYS A 67 8.76 -6.96 0.44
N ASN A 68 8.15 -8.08 0.06
CA ASN A 68 7.85 -8.39 -1.33
C ASN A 68 6.77 -7.48 -1.89
N THR A 69 5.70 -7.20 -1.13
CA THR A 69 4.66 -6.23 -1.53
C THR A 69 5.27 -4.85 -1.76
N ARG A 70 6.14 -4.39 -0.85
CA ARG A 70 6.81 -3.10 -0.94
C ARG A 70 7.63 -2.99 -2.22
N MET A 71 8.47 -3.99 -2.47
CA MET A 71 9.30 -4.03 -3.67
C MET A 71 8.44 -4.00 -4.94
N VAL A 72 7.33 -4.74 -4.99
CA VAL A 72 6.40 -4.71 -6.12
C VAL A 72 5.80 -3.32 -6.32
N ILE A 73 5.38 -2.64 -5.25
CA ILE A 73 4.80 -1.30 -5.30
C ILE A 73 5.83 -0.27 -5.77
N GLU A 74 7.05 -0.31 -5.24
CA GLU A 74 8.13 0.63 -5.60
C GLU A 74 8.60 0.46 -7.06
N LEU A 75 8.41 -0.73 -7.65
CA LEU A 75 8.69 -0.98 -9.07
C LEU A 75 7.59 -0.48 -10.02
N VAL A 76 6.44 -0.01 -9.51
CA VAL A 76 5.37 0.50 -10.36
C VAL A 76 5.73 1.88 -10.93
N PRO A 77 5.70 2.07 -12.27
CA PRO A 77 6.03 3.36 -12.87
C PRO A 77 5.10 4.48 -12.37
N GLY A 78 5.70 5.56 -11.88
CA GLY A 78 4.99 6.73 -11.33
C GLY A 78 4.85 6.71 -9.80
N VAL A 79 5.22 5.61 -9.15
CA VAL A 79 5.45 5.57 -7.70
C VAL A 79 6.78 6.25 -7.39
N ILE A 80 6.78 7.15 -6.41
CA ILE A 80 7.97 7.83 -5.90
C ILE A 80 8.49 7.12 -4.66
N LYS A 81 7.59 6.81 -3.71
CA LYS A 81 7.90 6.06 -2.48
C LYS A 81 6.64 5.50 -1.85
N VAL A 82 6.77 4.45 -1.04
CA VAL A 82 5.76 4.06 -0.05
C VAL A 82 5.94 4.93 1.18
N CYS A 83 4.88 5.56 1.64
CA CYS A 83 4.87 6.39 2.84
C CYS A 83 4.51 5.55 4.06
N GLY A 84 5.18 5.84 5.17
CA GLY A 84 4.85 5.30 6.47
C GLY A 84 5.29 3.87 6.75
N ASN A 85 6.58 3.61 6.53
CA ASN A 85 7.24 2.37 6.95
C ASN A 85 8.25 2.70 8.07
N ASP A 86 8.39 1.79 9.05
CA ASP A 86 9.34 1.83 10.16
C ASP A 86 9.17 2.95 11.23
N LYS A 87 8.80 4.20 10.90
CA LYS A 87 8.63 5.30 11.90
C LYS A 87 7.64 6.42 11.55
N GLU A 88 7.10 6.49 10.34
CA GLU A 88 6.16 7.54 9.93
C GLU A 88 4.73 6.98 9.94
N ALA A 89 4.02 7.06 11.06
CA ALA A 89 2.58 6.87 10.98
C ALA A 89 2.01 8.02 10.13
N ILE A 90 1.39 7.72 8.99
CA ILE A 90 0.46 8.67 8.38
C ILE A 90 -0.90 8.38 9.02
N PRO A 91 -1.33 9.17 10.01
CA PRO A 91 -2.69 9.03 10.52
C PRO A 91 -3.66 9.30 9.38
N LEU A 92 -4.47 8.29 9.07
CA LEU A 92 -5.66 8.43 8.25
C LEU A 92 -6.81 8.63 9.23
N GLU A 93 -7.02 9.86 9.70
CA GLU A 93 -8.26 10.18 10.42
C GLU A 93 -9.43 10.19 9.42
N GLU A 94 -10.58 9.64 9.86
CA GLU A 94 -11.85 9.55 9.12
C GLU A 94 -12.49 10.92 8.89
#